data_AF-A0A4V5PAG0-F1
#
_entry.id   AF-A0A4V5PAG0-F1
#
_cell.length_a   1.000
_cell.length_b   1.000
_cell.length_c   1.000
_cell.angle_alpha   90.00
_cell.angle_beta   90.00
_cell.angle_gamma   90.00
#
_symmetry.space_group_name_H-M   'P 1'
#
loop_
_entity.id
_entity.type
_entity.pdbx_description
1 polymer ?
#
loop_
_entity_poly.entity_id
_entity_poly.type
_entity_poly.pdbx_seq_one_letter_code
_entity_poly.pdbx_strand_id
1 'polypeptide(L)'
;KKAWQDHKRECKCLKSCKPRYPPDSVRLLGRVVFKLMEETPSESEKLYSFYDLESNINKLTEDKKEGLRQLVLTFQHFMREEIQDASQLPPSFDIFEAFAK
;
A
#
# COMPACT_ATOMS: atom_id res chain seq x y z
N LYS A 1 5.86 -22.52 -2.98
CA LYS A 1 6.33 -22.02 -4.30
C LYS A 1 5.33 -21.06 -4.98
N LYS A 2 4.01 -21.28 -4.91
CA LYS A 2 3.00 -20.44 -5.62
C LYS A 2 2.99 -18.96 -5.19
N ALA A 3 3.11 -18.65 -3.90
CA ALA A 3 3.06 -17.27 -3.38
C ALA A 3 4.32 -16.42 -3.63
N TRP A 4 5.36 -16.95 -4.30
CA TRP A 4 6.61 -16.23 -4.45
C TRP A 4 6.47 -14.97 -5.30
N GLN A 5 5.63 -14.99 -6.35
CA GLN A 5 5.43 -13.83 -7.22
C GLN A 5 4.94 -12.62 -6.41
N ASP A 6 3.88 -12.81 -5.60
CA ASP A 6 3.31 -11.75 -4.78
C ASP A 6 4.15 -11.38 -3.54
N HIS A 7 5.10 -12.23 -3.14
CA HIS A 7 5.93 -12.03 -1.95
C HIS A 7 7.31 -11.44 -2.26
N LYS A 8 7.83 -11.66 -3.48
CA LYS A 8 9.24 -11.40 -3.84
C LYS A 8 9.69 -9.99 -3.47
N ARG A 9 8.87 -8.98 -3.78
CA ARG A 9 9.17 -7.57 -3.49
C ARG A 9 9.05 -7.24 -2.00
N GLU A 10 7.96 -7.62 -1.34
CA GLU A 10 7.81 -7.35 0.11
C GLU A 10 8.83 -8.10 0.97
N CYS A 11 9.43 -9.19 0.48
CA CYS A 11 10.36 -10.02 1.26
C CYS A 11 11.57 -9.21 1.77
N LYS A 12 12.12 -8.28 0.97
CA LYS A 12 13.28 -7.48 1.39
C LYS A 12 12.89 -6.38 2.38
N CYS A 13 11.71 -5.77 2.21
CA CYS A 13 11.10 -4.86 3.19
C CYS A 13 10.87 -5.54 4.54
N LEU A 14 10.30 -6.75 4.54
CA LEU A 14 10.05 -7.54 5.74
C LEU A 14 11.34 -7.97 6.44
N LYS A 15 12.42 -8.21 5.66
CA LYS A 15 13.72 -8.54 6.23
C LYS A 15 14.38 -7.32 6.88
N SER A 16 14.28 -6.14 6.26
CA SER A 16 14.93 -4.92 6.75
C SER A 16 14.24 -4.33 7.99
N CYS A 17 12.96 -4.61 8.20
CA CYS A 17 12.22 -4.09 9.35
C CYS A 17 12.33 -4.95 10.63
N LYS A 18 12.87 -6.19 10.55
CA LYS A 18 13.01 -7.07 11.74
C LYS A 18 13.86 -6.41 12.83
N PRO A 19 13.48 -6.54 14.12
CA PRO A 19 12.37 -7.36 14.65
C PRO A 19 10.99 -6.66 14.63
N ARG A 20 10.88 -5.45 14.10
CA ARG A 20 9.65 -4.63 14.12
C ARG A 20 8.79 -4.95 12.90
N TYR A 21 7.75 -5.74 13.11
CA TYR A 21 6.80 -6.07 12.04
C TYR A 21 5.90 -4.85 11.72
N PRO A 22 5.61 -4.55 10.44
CA PRO A 22 4.70 -3.46 10.10
C PRO A 22 3.26 -3.80 10.54
N PRO A 23 2.38 -2.79 10.72
CA PRO A 23 0.95 -3.04 10.84
C PRO A 23 0.41 -3.81 9.63
N ASP A 24 -0.61 -4.64 9.83
CA ASP A 24 -1.18 -5.47 8.76
C ASP A 24 -1.70 -4.65 7.59
N SER A 25 -2.31 -3.48 7.86
CA SER A 25 -2.77 -2.55 6.82
C SER A 25 -1.62 -2.02 5.95
N VAL A 26 -0.46 -1.75 6.55
CA VAL A 26 0.74 -1.30 5.82
C VAL A 26 1.25 -2.41 4.91
N ARG A 27 1.32 -3.65 5.41
CA ARG A 27 1.75 -4.79 4.61
C ARG A 27 0.75 -5.07 3.46
N LEU A 28 -0.55 -4.98 3.74
CA LEU A 28 -1.60 -5.16 2.75
C LEU A 28 -1.48 -4.12 1.64
N LEU A 29 -1.39 -2.83 2.00
CA LEU A 29 -1.24 -1.77 1.01
C LEU A 29 0.03 -1.94 0.17
N GLY A 30 1.12 -2.43 0.77
CA GLY A 30 2.35 -2.73 0.04
C GLY A 30 2.13 -3.75 -1.08
N ARG A 31 1.32 -4.79 -0.81
CA ARG A 31 0.92 -5.79 -1.81
C ARG A 31 -0.01 -5.23 -2.86
N VAL A 32 -0.96 -4.37 -2.49
CA VAL A 32 -1.85 -3.67 -3.44
C VAL A 32 -1.00 -2.85 -4.41
N VAL A 33 -0.05 -2.06 -3.91
CA VAL A 33 0.85 -1.25 -4.72
C VAL A 33 1.67 -2.11 -5.68
N PHE A 34 2.24 -3.23 -5.22
CA PHE A 34 2.95 -4.16 -6.10
C PHE A 34 2.03 -4.79 -7.16
N LYS A 35 0.80 -5.12 -6.80
CA LYS A 35 -0.17 -5.72 -7.72
C LYS A 35 -0.62 -4.73 -8.80
N LEU A 36 -0.87 -3.48 -8.44
CA LEU A 36 -1.27 -2.40 -9.38
C LEU A 36 -0.16 -2.00 -10.36
N MET A 37 1.11 -2.29 -10.02
CA MET A 37 2.24 -2.09 -10.93
C MET A 37 2.42 -3.21 -11.96
N GLU A 38 1.69 -4.32 -11.84
CA GLU A 38 1.77 -5.41 -12.82
C GLU A 38 1.02 -5.05 -14.11
N GLU A 39 1.52 -5.51 -15.26
CA GLU A 39 0.89 -5.24 -16.57
C GLU A 39 -0.46 -5.95 -16.74
N THR A 40 -0.71 -7.01 -15.97
CA THR A 40 -1.93 -7.82 -16.08
C THR A 40 -2.98 -7.33 -15.07
N PRO A 41 -4.14 -6.82 -15.53
CA PRO A 41 -5.23 -6.42 -14.65
C PRO A 41 -5.72 -7.57 -13.78
N SER A 42 -6.20 -7.26 -12.58
CA SER A 42 -6.78 -8.26 -11.69
C SER A 42 -8.25 -8.50 -12.05
N GLU A 43 -8.65 -9.78 -12.19
CA GLU A 43 -10.07 -10.15 -12.36
C GLU A 43 -10.94 -9.71 -11.18
N SER A 44 -10.35 -9.51 -9.99
CA SER A 44 -11.07 -8.97 -8.83
C SER A 44 -11.59 -7.55 -9.05
N GLU A 45 -10.99 -6.80 -9.98
CA GLU A 45 -11.31 -5.40 -10.26
C GLU A 45 -12.25 -5.23 -11.46
N LYS A 46 -12.77 -6.33 -12.01
CA LYS A 46 -13.60 -6.32 -13.23
C LYS A 46 -14.84 -5.43 -13.14
N LEU A 47 -15.42 -5.30 -11.95
CA LEU A 47 -16.63 -4.49 -11.72
C LEU A 47 -16.33 -3.16 -11.01
N TYR A 48 -15.22 -3.11 -10.27
CA TYR A 48 -14.85 -1.99 -9.42
C TYR A 48 -13.36 -2.10 -9.07
N SER A 49 -12.57 -1.08 -9.44
CA SER A 49 -11.13 -1.08 -9.21
C SER A 49 -10.76 -0.53 -7.83
N PHE A 50 -9.51 -0.70 -7.42
CA PHE A 50 -8.97 -0.06 -6.23
C PHE A 50 -9.13 1.46 -6.26
N TYR A 51 -8.99 2.07 -7.44
CA TYR A 51 -9.15 3.51 -7.61
C TYR A 51 -10.59 3.97 -7.34
N ASP A 52 -11.58 3.13 -7.62
CA ASP A 52 -12.99 3.45 -7.43
C ASP A 52 -13.44 3.35 -5.96
N LEU A 53 -12.67 2.69 -5.08
CA LEU A 53 -13.05 2.51 -3.66
C LEU A 53 -13.27 3.85 -2.93
N GLU A 54 -14.32 3.87 -2.10
CA GLU A 54 -14.77 5.05 -1.37
C GLU A 54 -13.78 5.49 -0.27
N SER A 55 -13.34 6.74 -0.44
CA SER A 55 -12.57 7.58 0.46
C SER A 55 -12.99 7.70 1.93
N ASN A 56 -14.25 8.09 2.07
CA ASN A 56 -14.81 8.81 3.20
C ASN A 56 -13.94 9.97 3.75
N ILE A 57 -12.95 10.50 3.01
CA ILE A 57 -12.01 11.53 3.49
C ILE A 57 -12.74 12.75 4.06
N ASN A 58 -13.80 13.19 3.38
CA ASN A 58 -14.60 14.34 3.79
C ASN A 58 -15.38 14.13 5.10
N LYS A 59 -15.47 12.89 5.58
CA LYS A 59 -16.16 12.49 6.82
C LYS A 59 -15.18 12.07 7.93
N LEU A 60 -13.87 12.08 7.67
CA LEU A 60 -12.87 11.71 8.67
C LEU A 60 -12.74 12.79 9.73
N THR A 61 -12.77 12.36 10.99
CA THR A 61 -12.40 13.17 12.15
C THR A 61 -10.89 13.38 12.19
N GLU A 62 -10.41 14.43 12.86
CA GLU A 62 -8.98 14.77 12.88
C GLU A 62 -8.09 13.71 13.54
N ASP A 63 -8.60 13.01 14.56
CA ASP A 63 -7.91 11.87 15.18
C ASP A 63 -7.69 10.72 14.19
N LYS A 64 -8.68 10.42 13.36
CA LYS A 64 -8.54 9.41 12.29
C LYS A 64 -7.55 9.86 11.23
N LYS A 65 -7.62 11.12 10.79
CA LYS A 65 -6.65 11.66 9.82
C LYS A 65 -5.22 11.59 10.36
N GLU A 66 -5.02 11.86 11.65
CA GLU A 66 -3.70 11.70 12.27
C GLU A 66 -3.24 10.25 12.28
N GLY A 67 -4.12 9.31 12.63
CA GLY A 67 -3.84 7.88 12.51
C GLY A 67 -3.41 7.47 11.09
N LEU A 68 -4.11 7.96 10.06
CA LEU A 68 -3.75 7.71 8.66
C LEU A 68 -2.40 8.34 8.28
N ARG A 69 -2.09 9.56 8.75
CA ARG A 69 -0.76 10.18 8.53
C ARG A 69 0.36 9.32 9.12
N GLN A 70 0.17 8.74 10.31
CA GLN A 70 1.15 7.83 10.90
C GLN A 70 1.29 6.53 10.09
N LEU A 71 0.20 6.00 9.51
CA LEU A 71 0.27 4.86 8.61
C LEU A 71 1.02 5.19 7.31
N VAL A 72 0.85 6.39 6.74
CA VAL A 72 1.61 6.85 5.57
C VAL A 72 3.11 6.86 5.86
N LEU A 73 3.53 7.45 6.98
CA LEU A 73 4.94 7.48 7.38
C LEU A 73 5.49 6.06 7.60
N THR A 74 4.69 5.19 8.23
CA THR A 74 5.05 3.79 8.45
C THR A 74 5.20 3.03 7.14
N PHE A 75 4.31 3.27 6.18
CA PHE A 75 4.37 2.69 4.84
C PHE A 75 5.63 3.12 4.09
N GLN A 76 5.92 4.42 4.06
CA GLN A 76 7.13 4.95 3.42
C GLN A 76 8.38 4.32 4.03
N HIS A 77 8.45 4.22 5.36
CA HIS A 77 9.58 3.57 6.03
C HIS A 77 9.70 2.08 5.68
N PHE A 78 8.59 1.34 5.70
CA PHE A 78 8.57 -0.09 5.38
C PHE A 78 8.95 -0.37 3.92
N MET A 79 8.44 0.44 2.99
CA MET A 79 8.57 0.21 1.55
C MET A 79 9.89 0.74 0.97
N ARG A 80 10.71 1.47 1.74
CA ARG A 80 11.93 2.15 1.27
C ARG A 80 12.91 1.30 0.45
N GLU A 81 12.97 0.00 0.71
CA GLU A 81 13.85 -0.92 -0.03
C GLU A 81 13.35 -1.15 -1.48
N GLU A 82 12.04 -1.07 -1.70
CA GLU A 82 11.35 -1.30 -2.99
C GLU A 82 10.87 -0.01 -3.67
N ILE A 83 10.54 1.02 -2.90
CA ILE A 83 9.93 2.28 -3.36
C ILE A 83 10.61 3.44 -2.61
N GLN A 84 11.47 4.18 -3.30
CA GLN A 84 12.23 5.32 -2.78
C GLN A 84 11.53 6.66 -3.07
N ASP A 85 10.81 6.75 -4.18
CA ASP A 85 10.14 7.97 -4.60
C ASP A 85 8.83 7.68 -5.36
N ALA A 86 8.07 8.75 -5.64
CA ALA A 86 6.74 8.69 -6.22
C ALA A 86 6.72 8.15 -7.67
N SER A 87 7.84 8.17 -8.40
CA SER A 87 7.91 7.62 -9.76
C SER A 87 7.76 6.09 -9.80
N GLN A 88 7.98 5.43 -8.66
CA GLN A 88 7.85 3.98 -8.51
C GLN A 88 6.48 3.55 -7.96
N LEU A 89 5.59 4.50 -7.69
CA LEU A 89 4.19 4.22 -7.37
C LEU A 89 3.34 4.13 -8.63
N PRO A 90 2.17 3.49 -8.58
CA PRO A 90 1.18 3.59 -9.65
C PRO A 90 0.88 5.05 -10.00
N PRO A 91 0.51 5.37 -11.25
CA PRO A 91 0.16 6.73 -11.66
C PRO A 91 -0.91 7.34 -10.76
N SER A 92 -0.71 8.61 -10.37
CA SER A 92 -1.62 9.38 -9.51
C SER A 92 -1.98 8.71 -8.17
N PHE A 93 -1.12 7.81 -7.66
CA PHE A 93 -1.40 7.09 -6.42
C PHE A 93 -1.15 7.96 -5.18
N ASP A 94 -2.23 8.28 -4.46
CA ASP A 94 -2.16 8.97 -3.17
C ASP A 94 -2.18 7.95 -2.01
N ILE A 95 -1.09 7.86 -1.25
CA ILE A 95 -0.95 6.89 -0.15
C ILE A 95 -1.92 7.22 1.00
N PHE A 96 -2.18 8.50 1.27
CA PHE A 96 -3.11 8.89 2.32
C PHE A 96 -4.54 8.49 1.96
N GLU A 97 -4.95 8.75 0.71
CA GLU A 97 -6.25 8.30 0.20
C GLU A 97 -6.34 6.77 0.20
N ALA A 98 -5.28 6.07 -0.20
CA ALA A 98 -5.26 4.63 -0.25
C ALA A 98 -5.44 3.97 1.14
N PHE A 99 -5.01 4.63 2.22
CA PHE A 99 -5.28 4.19 3.58
C PHE A 99 -6.68 4.58 4.10
N ALA A 100 -7.36 5.52 3.44
CA ALA A 100 -8.71 5.94 3.79
C ALA A 100 -9.81 5.08 3.12
N LYS A 101 -9.45 4.28 2.10
CA LYS A 101 -10.33 3.34 1.37
C LYS A 101 -10.72 2.10 2.19
#